data_AF-A0A7Z7BYF6-F1
#
_entry.id   AF-A0A7Z7BYF6-F1
#
_cell.length_a   1.000
_cell.length_b   1.000
_cell.length_c   1.000
_cell.angle_alpha   90.00
_cell.angle_beta   90.00
_cell.angle_gamma   90.00
#
_symmetry.space_group_name_H-M   'P 1'
#
loop_
_entity.id
_entity.type
_entity.pdbx_description
1 polymer ?
#
loop_
_entity_poly.entity_id
_entity_poly.type
_entity_poly.pdbx_seq_one_letter_code
_entity_poly.pdbx_strand_id
1 'polypeptide(L)'
;MRRLRTRLRLVRASGDRGVALAMVVGIASVLLLLISLTMTFSVSGLIRSNHDADWDAAMSAAFAGVADYQGRLTNDPSYQQYGNPASKFTIANGSQASVTMPPTSRANPAFDVRPTSLGGVWAPVPLTDGLPANASFRYEVDNSKYASNGILHLRATGRVDTVTRSVVANIKQTGFTNYVYFTDYEELDPTLNNVNCTVAYAWAATRSSSCLINFIAGDTFDGQVHSNDTLNICGGTFKQKVTTANPNPISGKLYTQSNCSGGAQTPTFSAGAPVNAAQITMPPPQAQLDQVRTDIPSKVPSPGCLYTGPTKITFSVSGSTAYMTVRSPWTKKTQLSNAAATAGTTPAFCGTPGDPTKTVSQNDGTLSGVAGQTIAIGPTSQLYNNLAYVQAVPSDTANANYWPATSSPNGNSFGCVGADLKAAGNGLGYPVANEIVPSIASYGCRAGDVFVEGTMHSALTINAEHFAWITGKLVYQDSANDILGLVGAGAVWVWNPIVCTNPTPFPTTSGSSCSSRKAYLTFEATSSSTNCARTINAAILSNNHSFEVHNYDAGIFIGYLCVTGSIAQEFRGPVGQGSGSSGFLKRYSYDTRLLNSPPPKFPTPRTTSYDVNTEIEVKTAFGSDGAPLP
;
A
#
# COMPACT_ATOMS: atom_id res chain seq x y z
N MET A 1 121.26 -8.05 -5.76
CA MET A 1 120.13 -7.25 -5.21
C MET A 1 119.23 -8.21 -4.43
N ARG A 2 118.88 -7.98 -3.14
CA ARG A 2 117.58 -7.42 -2.65
C ARG A 2 116.35 -8.04 -3.37
N ARG A 3 115.25 -8.53 -2.76
CA ARG A 3 114.62 -8.47 -1.40
C ARG A 3 113.58 -9.65 -1.30
N LEU A 4 112.99 -10.14 -0.19
CA LEU A 4 113.07 -9.81 1.26
C LEU A 4 112.87 -11.04 2.22
N ARG A 5 111.65 -11.29 2.75
CA ARG A 5 111.18 -12.26 3.78
C ARG A 5 109.64 -12.39 3.70
N THR A 6 109.02 -13.42 4.33
CA THR A 6 108.07 -13.29 5.48
C THR A 6 107.77 -14.68 6.10
N ARG A 7 107.58 -14.75 7.43
CA ARG A 7 107.13 -15.95 8.19
C ARG A 7 105.61 -15.92 8.36
N LEU A 8 104.95 -17.08 8.48
CA LEU A 8 103.67 -17.17 9.21
C LEU A 8 103.50 -18.56 9.86
N ARG A 9 103.00 -18.58 11.10
CA ARG A 9 102.61 -19.77 11.88
C ARG A 9 101.11 -20.02 11.69
N LEU A 10 100.72 -21.29 11.63
CA LEU A 10 99.38 -21.82 11.96
C LEU A 10 99.64 -23.25 12.44
N VAL A 11 99.70 -23.53 13.75
CA VAL A 11 98.58 -23.68 14.70
C VAL A 11 97.63 -24.81 14.30
N ARG A 12 97.56 -25.78 15.22
CA ARG A 12 96.88 -27.07 15.15
C ARG A 12 95.37 -26.89 15.29
N ALA A 13 94.58 -27.52 14.43
CA ALA A 13 93.13 -27.65 14.60
C ALA A 13 92.70 -29.11 14.40
N SER A 14 92.56 -29.84 15.50
CA SER A 14 91.99 -31.18 15.56
C SER A 14 90.82 -31.15 16.54
N GLY A 15 89.56 -31.08 16.07
CA GLY A 15 88.44 -30.90 16.99
C GLY A 15 86.98 -30.85 16.50
N ASP A 16 86.66 -30.91 15.20
CA ASP A 16 85.29 -30.59 14.72
C ASP A 16 84.39 -31.79 14.31
N ARG A 17 84.68 -33.01 14.75
CA ARG A 17 83.85 -34.19 14.41
C ARG A 17 82.61 -34.41 15.31
N GLY A 18 82.50 -33.70 16.44
CA GLY A 18 81.33 -33.75 17.34
C GLY A 18 80.37 -32.57 17.22
N VAL A 19 80.91 -31.35 17.03
CA VAL A 19 80.12 -30.11 16.99
C VAL A 19 79.21 -30.04 15.76
N ALA A 20 79.67 -30.54 14.62
CA ALA A 20 78.90 -30.56 13.38
C ALA A 20 77.58 -31.35 13.53
N LEU A 21 77.60 -32.49 14.23
CA LEU A 21 76.40 -33.31 14.42
C LEU A 21 75.40 -32.63 15.37
N ALA A 22 75.89 -31.98 16.43
CA ALA A 22 75.05 -31.19 17.35
C ALA A 22 74.42 -29.97 16.66
N MET A 23 75.16 -29.26 15.80
CA MET A 23 74.62 -28.18 14.96
C MET A 23 73.56 -28.70 13.99
N VAL A 24 73.79 -29.81 13.29
CA VAL A 24 72.83 -30.37 12.35
C VAL A 24 71.55 -30.81 13.06
N VAL A 25 71.64 -31.47 14.23
CA VAL A 25 70.45 -31.84 15.03
C VAL A 25 69.73 -30.60 15.59
N GLY A 26 70.47 -29.57 16.02
CA GLY A 26 69.88 -28.31 16.48
C GLY A 26 69.17 -27.52 15.38
N ILE A 27 69.74 -27.49 14.17
CA ILE A 27 69.09 -26.86 13.00
C ILE A 27 67.90 -27.71 12.55
N ALA A 28 68.01 -29.04 12.53
CA ALA A 28 66.91 -29.93 12.17
C ALA A 28 65.74 -29.86 13.16
N SER A 29 66.00 -29.74 14.47
CA SER A 29 64.93 -29.60 15.47
C SER A 29 64.23 -28.24 15.38
N VAL A 30 64.98 -27.16 15.14
CA VAL A 30 64.40 -25.82 14.87
C VAL A 30 63.58 -25.82 13.57
N LEU A 31 64.06 -26.47 12.51
CA LEU A 31 63.30 -26.61 11.26
C LEU A 31 62.02 -27.44 11.46
N LEU A 32 62.08 -28.55 12.21
CA LEU A 32 60.90 -29.37 12.54
C LEU A 32 59.87 -28.59 13.38
N LEU A 33 60.32 -27.76 14.33
CA LEU A 33 59.45 -26.87 15.10
C LEU A 33 58.82 -25.76 14.23
N LEU A 34 59.57 -25.20 13.28
CA LEU A 34 59.03 -24.22 12.31
C LEU A 34 58.01 -24.86 11.37
N ILE A 35 58.25 -26.09 10.91
CA ILE A 35 57.31 -26.87 10.09
C ILE A 35 56.03 -27.21 10.88
N SER A 36 56.15 -27.67 12.13
CA SER A 36 54.97 -27.99 12.95
C SER A 36 54.15 -26.76 13.32
N LEU A 37 54.80 -25.63 13.64
CA LEU A 37 54.12 -24.35 13.86
C LEU A 37 53.41 -23.87 12.60
N THR A 38 54.09 -23.83 11.44
CA THR A 38 53.47 -23.39 10.18
C THR A 38 52.31 -24.30 9.77
N MET A 39 52.42 -25.63 9.89
CA MET A 39 51.29 -26.55 9.70
C MET A 39 50.13 -26.26 10.66
N THR A 40 50.41 -26.04 11.95
CA THR A 40 49.36 -25.79 12.97
C THR A 40 48.63 -24.47 12.70
N PHE A 41 49.34 -23.40 12.32
CA PHE A 41 48.74 -22.14 11.91
C PHE A 41 47.97 -22.29 10.59
N SER A 42 48.48 -23.04 9.60
CA SER A 42 47.77 -23.29 8.33
C SER A 42 46.48 -24.08 8.53
N VAL A 43 46.50 -25.14 9.36
CA VAL A 43 45.30 -25.93 9.69
C VAL A 43 44.28 -25.08 10.46
N SER A 44 44.74 -24.27 11.43
CA SER A 44 43.86 -23.35 12.16
C SER A 44 43.24 -22.29 11.25
N GLY A 45 44.02 -21.78 10.30
CA GLY A 45 43.55 -20.85 9.26
C GLY A 45 42.53 -21.48 8.30
N LEU A 46 42.75 -22.74 7.88
CA LEU A 46 41.79 -23.48 7.05
C LEU A 46 40.48 -23.76 7.79
N ILE A 47 40.53 -24.22 9.05
CA ILE A 47 39.33 -24.43 9.87
C ILE A 47 38.57 -23.10 10.06
N ARG A 48 39.29 -22.00 10.31
CA ARG A 48 38.68 -20.67 10.44
C ARG A 48 38.06 -20.20 9.13
N SER A 49 38.75 -20.37 8.01
CA SER A 49 38.26 -19.98 6.68
C SER A 49 37.04 -20.79 6.25
N ASN A 50 36.99 -22.08 6.56
CA ASN A 50 35.83 -22.93 6.30
C ASN A 50 34.65 -22.48 7.17
N HIS A 51 34.87 -22.29 8.48
CA HIS A 51 33.83 -21.80 9.39
C HIS A 51 33.28 -20.43 8.97
N ASP A 52 34.13 -19.50 8.51
CA ASP A 52 33.70 -18.19 8.04
C ASP A 52 32.91 -18.30 6.71
N ALA A 53 33.29 -19.21 5.81
CA ALA A 53 32.49 -19.53 4.63
C ALA A 53 31.12 -20.17 4.99
N ASP A 54 31.09 -21.09 5.95
CA ASP A 54 29.85 -21.69 6.47
C ASP A 54 28.95 -20.66 7.16
N TRP A 55 29.55 -19.62 7.77
CA TRP A 55 28.84 -18.52 8.43
C TRP A 55 28.11 -17.62 7.43
N ASP A 56 28.79 -17.25 6.33
CA ASP A 56 28.19 -16.48 5.24
C ASP A 56 27.18 -17.32 4.44
N ALA A 57 27.46 -18.60 4.21
CA ALA A 57 26.56 -19.53 3.54
C ALA A 57 25.31 -19.84 4.38
N ALA A 58 25.42 -19.97 5.71
CA ALA A 58 24.27 -20.13 6.60
C ALA A 58 23.39 -18.87 6.67
N MET A 59 23.98 -17.68 6.54
CA MET A 59 23.23 -16.43 6.41
C MET A 59 22.46 -16.39 5.08
N SER A 60 23.13 -16.79 4.00
CA SER A 60 22.54 -16.87 2.65
C SER A 60 21.40 -17.90 2.58
N ALA A 61 21.53 -19.04 3.28
CA ALA A 61 20.46 -20.01 3.46
C ALA A 61 19.27 -19.46 4.26
N ALA A 62 19.49 -18.50 5.18
CA ALA A 62 18.41 -17.84 5.91
C ALA A 62 17.59 -16.93 4.97
N PHE A 63 18.27 -16.15 4.10
CA PHE A 63 17.62 -15.36 3.05
C PHE A 63 16.88 -16.25 2.02
N ALA A 64 17.45 -17.40 1.63
CA ALA A 64 16.74 -18.38 0.80
C ALA A 64 15.44 -18.90 1.46
N GLY A 65 15.43 -19.03 2.80
CA GLY A 65 14.21 -19.34 3.54
C GLY A 65 13.15 -18.22 3.52
N VAL A 66 13.57 -16.95 3.53
CA VAL A 66 12.65 -15.81 3.33
C VAL A 66 12.07 -15.85 1.91
N ALA A 67 12.92 -16.06 0.90
CA ALA A 67 12.52 -16.15 -0.51
C ALA A 67 11.58 -17.33 -0.80
N ASP A 68 11.78 -18.50 -0.19
CA ASP A 68 10.85 -19.64 -0.31
C ASP A 68 9.46 -19.29 0.23
N TYR A 69 9.36 -18.64 1.41
CA TYR A 69 8.08 -18.23 1.96
C TYR A 69 7.41 -17.14 1.10
N GLN A 70 8.18 -16.13 0.68
CA GLN A 70 7.74 -15.07 -0.25
C GLN A 70 7.22 -15.66 -1.57
N GLY A 71 7.90 -16.68 -2.11
CA GLY A 71 7.48 -17.40 -3.31
C GLY A 71 6.19 -18.21 -3.11
N ARG A 72 6.01 -18.86 -1.96
CA ARG A 72 4.77 -19.57 -1.62
C ARG A 72 3.57 -18.62 -1.49
N LEU A 73 3.77 -17.51 -0.80
CA LEU A 73 2.80 -16.42 -0.71
C LEU A 73 2.47 -15.83 -2.09
N THR A 74 3.49 -15.60 -2.93
CA THR A 74 3.32 -15.05 -4.29
C THR A 74 2.44 -15.96 -5.16
N ASN A 75 2.63 -17.28 -5.06
CA ASN A 75 1.82 -18.28 -5.75
C ASN A 75 0.42 -18.50 -5.12
N ASP A 76 0.25 -18.19 -3.84
CA ASP A 76 -1.00 -18.36 -3.10
C ASP A 76 -1.14 -17.35 -1.95
N PRO A 77 -1.95 -16.28 -2.13
CA PRO A 77 -2.21 -15.27 -1.09
C PRO A 77 -2.72 -15.84 0.25
N SER A 78 -3.38 -17.01 0.21
CA SER A 78 -3.90 -17.64 1.42
C SER A 78 -2.83 -18.32 2.26
N TYR A 79 -1.60 -18.46 1.75
CA TYR A 79 -0.50 -19.15 2.43
C TYR A 79 -0.07 -18.47 3.75
N GLN A 80 -0.40 -17.19 3.94
CA GLN A 80 -0.22 -16.43 5.19
C GLN A 80 -0.87 -17.09 6.43
N GLN A 81 -1.89 -17.92 6.22
CA GLN A 81 -2.55 -18.67 7.31
C GLN A 81 -1.70 -19.86 7.79
N TYR A 82 -0.59 -20.17 7.12
CA TYR A 82 0.23 -21.34 7.40
C TYR A 82 1.52 -20.99 8.15
N GLY A 83 1.72 -21.72 9.24
CA GLY A 83 2.80 -21.57 10.22
C GLY A 83 2.70 -22.68 11.27
N ASN A 84 3.73 -22.86 12.10
CA ASN A 84 3.66 -23.85 13.18
C ASN A 84 3.13 -23.22 14.48
N PRO A 85 1.96 -23.62 15.01
CA PRO A 85 1.44 -23.10 16.27
C PRO A 85 2.31 -23.41 17.50
N ALA A 86 3.21 -24.40 17.40
CA ALA A 86 4.14 -24.77 18.47
C ALA A 86 5.49 -24.02 18.41
N SER A 87 5.69 -23.12 17.44
CA SER A 87 6.90 -22.30 17.38
C SER A 87 6.94 -21.25 18.49
N LYS A 88 8.12 -21.02 19.08
CA LYS A 88 8.31 -20.00 20.12
C LYS A 88 8.02 -18.60 19.59
N PHE A 89 8.45 -18.27 18.36
CA PHE A 89 8.18 -16.97 17.74
C PHE A 89 6.69 -16.76 17.45
N THR A 90 6.01 -17.77 16.91
CA THR A 90 4.56 -17.73 16.66
C THR A 90 3.78 -17.45 17.94
N ILE A 91 4.13 -18.13 19.04
CA ILE A 91 3.49 -17.96 20.35
C ILE A 91 3.81 -16.58 20.94
N ALA A 92 5.08 -16.17 20.93
CA ALA A 92 5.53 -14.92 21.54
C ALA A 92 4.91 -13.66 20.91
N ASN A 93 4.56 -13.71 19.62
CA ASN A 93 3.91 -12.60 18.91
C ASN A 93 2.37 -12.75 18.80
N GLY A 94 1.77 -13.73 19.50
CA GLY A 94 0.31 -13.88 19.57
C GLY A 94 -0.36 -14.57 18.38
N SER A 95 0.41 -15.15 17.45
CA SER A 95 -0.09 -15.80 16.24
C SER A 95 -0.51 -17.27 16.42
N GLN A 96 -0.41 -17.83 17.63
CA GLN A 96 -0.69 -19.25 17.90
C GLN A 96 -2.10 -19.70 17.48
N ALA A 97 -3.10 -18.81 17.59
CA ALA A 97 -4.49 -19.11 17.25
C ALA A 97 -4.86 -18.78 15.78
N SER A 98 -4.00 -18.07 15.06
CA SER A 98 -4.25 -17.53 13.71
C SER A 98 -3.42 -18.19 12.61
N VAL A 99 -2.40 -19.01 12.96
CA VAL A 99 -1.71 -19.89 12.01
C VAL A 99 -2.11 -21.36 12.20
N THR A 100 -1.99 -22.13 11.13
CA THR A 100 -2.21 -23.58 11.13
C THR A 100 -1.11 -24.30 10.34
N MET A 101 -0.86 -25.58 10.62
CA MET A 101 0.03 -26.36 9.75
C MET A 101 -0.63 -26.55 8.37
N PRO A 102 0.13 -26.44 7.25
CA PRO A 102 -0.43 -26.67 5.93
C PRO A 102 -0.91 -28.12 5.77
N PRO A 103 -1.93 -28.38 4.91
CA PRO A 103 -2.42 -29.73 4.67
C PRO A 103 -1.33 -30.63 4.07
N THR A 104 -1.44 -31.94 4.27
CA THR A 104 -0.41 -32.92 3.87
C THR A 104 -0.06 -32.89 2.38
N SER A 105 -1.02 -32.53 1.51
CA SER A 105 -0.81 -32.32 0.06
C SER A 105 0.09 -31.12 -0.28
N ARG A 106 0.33 -30.22 0.68
CA ARG A 106 1.20 -29.03 0.57
C ARG A 106 2.12 -28.92 1.79
N ALA A 107 2.51 -30.07 2.35
CA ALA A 107 3.38 -30.17 3.51
C ALA A 107 4.70 -29.41 3.26
N ASN A 108 5.19 -28.76 4.32
CA ASN A 108 6.34 -27.88 4.23
C ASN A 108 7.32 -28.15 5.39
N PRO A 109 8.51 -28.74 5.12
CA PRO A 109 9.45 -29.11 6.17
C PRO A 109 10.09 -27.90 6.86
N ALA A 110 10.03 -26.70 6.28
CA ALA A 110 10.57 -25.49 6.89
C ALA A 110 9.84 -25.09 8.18
N PHE A 111 8.60 -25.55 8.38
CA PHE A 111 7.82 -25.34 9.61
C PHE A 111 8.17 -26.31 10.74
N ASP A 112 9.07 -27.28 10.56
CA ASP A 112 9.37 -28.24 11.61
C ASP A 112 10.16 -27.59 12.76
N VAL A 113 9.68 -27.76 13.98
CA VAL A 113 10.32 -27.23 15.20
C VAL A 113 11.03 -28.32 16.02
N ARG A 114 11.00 -29.58 15.55
CA ARG A 114 11.59 -30.71 16.27
C ARG A 114 13.09 -30.84 15.98
N PRO A 115 13.90 -31.31 16.94
CA PRO A 115 15.26 -31.74 16.67
C PRO A 115 15.32 -32.87 15.63
N THR A 116 16.39 -32.95 14.85
CA THR A 116 16.65 -34.02 13.87
C THR A 116 16.73 -35.40 14.51
N SER A 117 17.22 -35.47 15.76
CA SER A 117 17.21 -36.68 16.60
C SER A 117 15.81 -37.24 16.90
N LEU A 118 14.77 -36.42 16.76
CA LEU A 118 13.35 -36.81 16.92
C LEU A 118 12.61 -36.84 15.56
N GLY A 119 13.33 -37.00 14.45
CA GLY A 119 12.77 -37.03 13.09
C GLY A 119 12.35 -35.65 12.59
N GLY A 120 12.89 -34.57 13.15
CA GLY A 120 12.69 -33.21 12.66
C GLY A 120 13.44 -32.96 11.34
N VAL A 121 12.81 -32.30 10.39
CA VAL A 121 13.37 -32.07 9.04
C VAL A 121 13.80 -30.60 8.87
N TRP A 122 14.79 -30.34 8.03
CA TRP A 122 15.13 -28.99 7.54
C TRP A 122 14.77 -28.92 6.05
N ALA A 123 14.26 -27.79 5.57
CA ALA A 123 14.03 -27.61 4.14
C ALA A 123 15.39 -27.41 3.43
N PRO A 124 15.69 -28.11 2.33
CA PRO A 124 16.91 -27.88 1.57
C PRO A 124 16.82 -26.56 0.79
N VAL A 125 17.94 -25.86 0.65
CA VAL A 125 18.06 -24.76 -0.33
C VAL A 125 18.11 -25.37 -1.74
N PRO A 126 17.37 -24.85 -2.74
CA PRO A 126 17.50 -25.28 -4.13
C PRO A 126 18.93 -25.14 -4.65
N LEU A 127 19.45 -26.17 -5.33
CA LEU A 127 20.84 -26.23 -5.80
C LEU A 127 21.21 -25.22 -6.90
N THR A 128 20.30 -24.33 -7.29
CA THR A 128 20.49 -23.27 -8.29
C THR A 128 21.27 -22.06 -7.77
N ASP A 129 21.34 -21.90 -6.44
CA ASP A 129 21.62 -20.59 -5.84
C ASP A 129 23.11 -20.42 -5.45
N GLY A 130 23.99 -21.26 -5.99
CA GLY A 130 25.44 -21.22 -5.75
C GLY A 130 25.88 -21.66 -4.34
N LEU A 131 24.94 -22.10 -3.49
CA LEU A 131 25.19 -22.49 -2.10
C LEU A 131 25.63 -23.97 -1.96
N PRO A 132 26.33 -24.31 -0.86
CA PRO A 132 26.66 -25.70 -0.52
C PRO A 132 25.44 -26.62 -0.50
N ALA A 133 25.58 -27.87 -0.96
CA ALA A 133 24.46 -28.82 -1.09
C ALA A 133 23.83 -29.26 0.26
N ASN A 134 24.48 -28.97 1.37
CA ASN A 134 24.01 -29.15 2.75
C ASN A 134 23.30 -27.90 3.31
N ALA A 135 23.26 -26.80 2.56
CA ALA A 135 22.53 -25.58 2.93
C ALA A 135 21.03 -25.86 3.07
N SER A 136 20.46 -25.42 4.19
CA SER A 136 19.09 -25.74 4.57
C SER A 136 18.50 -24.67 5.46
N PHE A 137 17.16 -24.59 5.55
CA PHE A 137 16.46 -23.56 6.31
C PHE A 137 15.21 -24.07 7.03
N ARG A 138 14.77 -23.26 7.99
CA ARG A 138 13.49 -23.35 8.71
C ARG A 138 12.94 -21.94 8.92
N TYR A 139 11.64 -21.82 9.18
CA TYR A 139 11.05 -20.54 9.54
C TYR A 139 9.85 -20.63 10.47
N GLU A 140 9.64 -19.52 11.17
CA GLU A 140 8.55 -19.28 12.11
C GLU A 140 7.76 -18.04 11.66
N VAL A 141 6.44 -18.02 11.87
CA VAL A 141 5.52 -17.05 11.25
C VAL A 141 4.72 -16.32 12.31
N ASP A 142 4.59 -15.01 12.15
CA ASP A 142 3.65 -14.17 12.87
C ASP A 142 2.75 -13.40 11.88
N ASN A 143 1.46 -13.74 11.89
CA ASN A 143 0.40 -13.12 11.09
C ASN A 143 -0.59 -12.28 11.93
N SER A 144 -0.27 -11.99 13.19
CA SER A 144 -1.11 -11.25 14.14
C SER A 144 -1.56 -9.88 13.60
N LYS A 145 -0.68 -9.24 12.82
CA LYS A 145 -0.95 -7.94 12.19
C LYS A 145 -1.56 -8.05 10.79
N TYR A 146 -1.38 -9.19 10.10
CA TYR A 146 -1.74 -9.38 8.69
C TYR A 146 -3.21 -9.02 8.38
N ALA A 147 -4.15 -9.41 9.25
CA ALA A 147 -5.57 -9.09 9.08
C ALA A 147 -5.90 -7.59 9.25
N SER A 148 -5.05 -6.84 9.97
CA SER A 148 -5.22 -5.40 10.15
C SER A 148 -4.49 -4.60 9.08
N ASN A 149 -3.20 -4.88 8.83
CA ASN A 149 -2.32 -4.05 8.01
C ASN A 149 -1.54 -4.83 6.93
N GLY A 150 -1.89 -6.09 6.61
CA GLY A 150 -1.28 -6.85 5.52
C GLY A 150 0.22 -7.17 5.68
N ILE A 151 0.80 -6.98 6.87
CA ILE A 151 2.19 -7.32 7.16
C ILE A 151 2.25 -8.72 7.77
N LEU A 152 3.17 -9.53 7.26
CA LEU A 152 3.59 -10.78 7.87
C LEU A 152 5.02 -10.63 8.42
N HIS A 153 5.24 -11.06 9.66
CA HIS A 153 6.58 -11.18 10.23
C HIS A 153 7.06 -12.63 10.08
N LEU A 154 8.20 -12.84 9.43
CA LEU A 154 8.81 -14.16 9.23
C LEU A 154 10.18 -14.18 9.90
N ARG A 155 10.44 -15.16 10.77
CA ARG A 155 11.79 -15.45 11.28
C ARG A 155 12.35 -16.66 10.55
N ALA A 156 13.30 -16.45 9.64
CA ALA A 156 13.99 -17.52 8.94
C ALA A 156 15.33 -17.86 9.63
N THR A 157 15.67 -19.14 9.67
CA THR A 157 16.96 -19.65 10.16
C THR A 157 17.59 -20.51 9.08
N GLY A 158 18.79 -20.15 8.64
CA GLY A 158 19.60 -20.94 7.73
C GLY A 158 20.64 -21.77 8.48
N ARG A 159 21.04 -22.89 7.89
CA ARG A 159 22.02 -23.85 8.40
C ARG A 159 22.94 -24.34 7.29
N VAL A 160 24.25 -24.32 7.55
CA VAL A 160 25.29 -25.04 6.81
C VAL A 160 26.13 -25.78 7.84
N ASP A 161 26.26 -27.10 7.69
CA ASP A 161 26.83 -28.03 8.67
C ASP A 161 26.43 -27.73 10.13
N THR A 162 27.37 -27.25 10.95
CA THR A 162 27.17 -26.97 12.39
C THR A 162 26.74 -25.53 12.66
N VAL A 163 26.82 -24.66 11.66
CA VAL A 163 26.60 -23.21 11.75
C VAL A 163 25.15 -22.86 11.44
N THR A 164 24.58 -21.95 12.23
CA THR A 164 23.17 -21.52 12.11
C THR A 164 23.02 -20.01 12.34
N ARG A 165 22.27 -19.36 11.44
CA ARG A 165 22.08 -17.89 11.38
C ARG A 165 20.60 -17.59 11.24
N SER A 166 20.10 -16.49 11.81
CA SER A 166 18.69 -16.13 11.72
C SER A 166 18.46 -14.68 11.31
N VAL A 167 17.43 -14.47 10.49
CA VAL A 167 16.94 -13.16 10.06
C VAL A 167 15.45 -13.04 10.37
N VAL A 168 14.99 -11.82 10.67
CA VAL A 168 13.57 -11.48 10.69
C VAL A 168 13.28 -10.58 9.51
N ALA A 169 12.30 -11.01 8.71
CA ALA A 169 11.82 -10.35 7.51
C ALA A 169 10.39 -9.84 7.71
N ASN A 170 10.11 -8.61 7.30
CA ASN A 170 8.75 -8.10 7.18
C ASN A 170 8.29 -8.29 5.75
N ILE A 171 7.45 -9.29 5.52
CA ILE A 171 6.90 -9.60 4.21
C ILE A 171 5.54 -8.90 4.05
N LYS A 172 5.43 -8.00 3.09
CA LYS A 172 4.19 -7.29 2.75
C LYS A 172 3.80 -7.65 1.32
N GLN A 173 2.50 -7.73 1.03
CA GLN A 173 2.04 -7.78 -0.35
C GLN A 173 2.49 -6.52 -1.11
N THR A 174 3.33 -6.69 -2.14
CA THR A 174 3.68 -5.62 -3.07
C THR A 174 2.43 -5.20 -3.81
N GLY A 175 2.27 -3.91 -4.06
CA GLY A 175 1.10 -3.41 -4.75
C GLY A 175 1.15 -1.93 -5.03
N PHE A 176 0.03 -1.40 -5.51
CA PHE A 176 -0.14 0.01 -5.85
C PHE A 176 0.15 0.98 -4.69
N THR A 177 0.06 0.55 -3.42
CA THR A 177 0.45 1.36 -2.25
C THR A 177 1.95 1.66 -2.13
N ASN A 178 2.80 1.01 -2.94
CA ASN A 178 4.25 1.30 -2.99
C ASN A 178 4.59 2.45 -3.95
N TYR A 179 3.60 2.98 -4.70
CA TYR A 179 3.78 4.03 -5.68
C TYR A 179 3.02 5.29 -5.28
N VAL A 180 3.58 6.47 -5.55
CA VAL A 180 2.83 7.73 -5.41
C VAL A 180 1.76 7.86 -6.50
N TYR A 181 1.98 7.22 -7.63
CA TYR A 181 1.06 7.13 -8.75
C TYR A 181 1.17 5.74 -9.38
N PHE A 182 0.04 5.05 -9.43
CA PHE A 182 -0.21 3.82 -10.18
C PHE A 182 -1.45 4.02 -11.06
N THR A 183 -1.42 3.51 -12.30
CA THR A 183 -2.61 3.37 -13.16
C THR A 183 -2.52 2.07 -13.95
N ASP A 184 -3.66 1.44 -14.26
CA ASP A 184 -3.69 0.33 -15.22
C ASP A 184 -3.61 0.89 -16.65
N TYR A 185 -4.55 1.75 -17.04
CA TYR A 185 -4.60 2.41 -18.35
C TYR A 185 -4.24 3.91 -18.26
N GLU A 186 -3.37 4.37 -19.15
CA GLU A 186 -3.01 5.78 -19.37
C GLU A 186 -3.97 6.43 -20.39
N GLU A 187 -5.27 6.26 -20.16
CA GLU A 187 -6.34 6.88 -20.94
C GLU A 187 -7.48 7.43 -20.07
N LEU A 188 -8.22 8.36 -20.65
CA LEU A 188 -9.40 8.97 -20.06
C LEU A 188 -10.54 7.94 -19.97
N ASP A 189 -11.17 7.83 -18.80
CA ASP A 189 -12.25 6.88 -18.54
C ASP A 189 -13.42 7.08 -19.55
N PRO A 190 -13.73 6.08 -20.39
CA PRO A 190 -14.79 6.21 -21.40
C PRO A 190 -16.17 6.50 -20.80
N THR A 191 -16.45 5.93 -19.63
CA THR A 191 -17.74 5.97 -18.98
C THR A 191 -17.94 7.25 -18.18
N LEU A 192 -16.93 7.69 -17.44
CA LEU A 192 -17.01 8.91 -16.61
C LEU A 192 -16.79 10.19 -17.41
N ASN A 193 -16.05 10.14 -18.52
CA ASN A 193 -15.87 11.33 -19.35
C ASN A 193 -16.77 11.34 -20.59
N ASN A 194 -17.62 10.32 -20.76
CA ASN A 194 -18.51 10.15 -21.91
C ASN A 194 -17.77 10.28 -23.26
N VAL A 195 -16.59 9.66 -23.32
CA VAL A 195 -15.68 9.66 -24.49
C VAL A 195 -15.62 8.27 -25.11
N ASN A 196 -15.59 8.20 -26.44
CA ASN A 196 -15.46 6.93 -27.14
C ASN A 196 -13.97 6.54 -27.25
N CYS A 197 -13.44 5.97 -26.18
CA CYS A 197 -12.06 5.48 -26.07
C CYS A 197 -12.05 3.95 -26.01
N THR A 198 -11.21 3.32 -26.82
CA THR A 198 -11.05 1.86 -26.85
C THR A 198 -10.12 1.43 -25.73
N VAL A 199 -10.68 0.84 -24.67
CA VAL A 199 -9.94 0.34 -23.50
C VAL A 199 -8.93 -0.72 -23.94
N ALA A 200 -7.67 -0.31 -24.04
CA ALA A 200 -6.55 -1.11 -24.47
C ALA A 200 -5.24 -0.35 -24.22
N TYR A 201 -4.19 -1.05 -23.82
CA TYR A 201 -2.87 -0.42 -23.64
C TYR A 201 -2.37 0.26 -24.92
N ALA A 202 -1.73 1.41 -24.81
CA ALA A 202 -1.23 2.22 -25.93
C ALA A 202 -0.12 1.51 -26.75
N TRP A 203 0.55 0.53 -26.15
CA TRP A 203 1.50 -0.35 -26.84
C TRP A 203 0.84 -1.53 -27.58
N ALA A 204 -0.47 -1.75 -27.37
CA ALA A 204 -1.29 -2.77 -28.03
C ALA A 204 -2.27 -2.17 -29.07
N ALA A 205 -2.78 -0.96 -28.85
CA ALA A 205 -3.70 -0.27 -29.75
C ALA A 205 -3.40 1.24 -29.87
N THR A 206 -3.70 1.84 -31.03
CA THR A 206 -3.57 3.29 -31.24
C THR A 206 -4.73 4.04 -30.59
N ARG A 207 -4.42 5.03 -29.75
CA ARG A 207 -5.41 5.90 -29.10
C ARG A 207 -5.73 7.15 -29.90
N SER A 208 -7.00 7.57 -29.85
CA SER A 208 -7.42 8.91 -30.29
C SER A 208 -6.79 9.99 -29.41
N SER A 209 -6.50 11.15 -29.99
CA SER A 209 -6.00 12.33 -29.24
C SER A 209 -6.97 12.79 -28.14
N SER A 210 -8.27 12.54 -28.30
CA SER A 210 -9.31 12.81 -27.29
C SER A 210 -9.21 11.94 -26.04
N CYS A 211 -8.49 10.82 -26.09
CA CYS A 211 -8.32 9.87 -24.99
C CYS A 211 -7.00 10.07 -24.23
N LEU A 212 -6.08 10.88 -24.77
CA LEU A 212 -4.74 11.09 -24.23
C LEU A 212 -4.76 12.15 -23.12
N ILE A 213 -4.22 11.79 -21.97
CA ILE A 213 -3.97 12.69 -20.84
C ILE A 213 -2.45 12.90 -20.73
N ASN A 214 -2.04 14.12 -20.40
CA ASN A 214 -0.64 14.51 -20.45
C ASN A 214 -0.09 14.76 -19.04
N PHE A 215 1.11 14.27 -18.74
CA PHE A 215 1.94 14.88 -17.70
C PHE A 215 2.59 16.13 -18.30
N ILE A 216 2.53 17.26 -17.61
CA ILE A 216 2.89 18.56 -18.17
C ILE A 216 3.93 19.31 -17.33
N ALA A 217 4.51 20.36 -17.89
CA ALA A 217 5.42 21.23 -17.18
C ALA A 217 4.76 21.78 -15.89
N GLY A 218 5.48 21.72 -14.77
CA GLY A 218 4.97 22.04 -13.44
C GLY A 218 4.53 20.81 -12.63
N ASP A 219 4.07 19.72 -13.27
CA ASP A 219 3.76 18.47 -12.55
C ASP A 219 5.03 17.94 -11.85
N THR A 220 4.90 17.57 -10.57
CA THR A 220 6.01 17.05 -9.75
C THR A 220 5.57 15.80 -8.99
N PHE A 221 6.39 14.74 -9.08
CA PHE A 221 6.21 13.46 -8.40
C PHE A 221 7.44 13.14 -7.55
N ASP A 222 7.26 13.12 -6.23
CA ASP A 222 8.26 12.77 -5.23
C ASP A 222 7.99 11.38 -4.65
N GLY A 223 8.17 10.36 -5.49
CA GLY A 223 7.78 8.99 -5.19
C GLY A 223 7.85 8.09 -6.42
N GLN A 224 7.90 6.78 -6.22
CA GLN A 224 7.93 5.84 -7.33
C GLN A 224 6.64 5.94 -8.15
N VAL A 225 6.78 5.89 -9.47
CA VAL A 225 5.66 5.96 -10.43
C VAL A 225 5.61 4.66 -11.23
N HIS A 226 4.42 4.10 -11.38
CA HIS A 226 4.18 2.93 -12.21
C HIS A 226 2.94 3.12 -13.09
N SER A 227 2.96 2.50 -14.26
CA SER A 227 1.78 2.31 -15.09
C SER A 227 1.87 0.94 -15.76
N ASN A 228 0.76 0.20 -15.87
CA ASN A 228 0.76 -1.01 -16.72
C ASN A 228 0.88 -0.67 -18.24
N ASP A 229 0.94 0.62 -18.56
CA ASP A 229 0.75 1.19 -19.88
C ASP A 229 1.78 2.27 -20.22
N THR A 230 1.74 2.76 -21.45
CA THR A 230 2.69 3.77 -21.96
C THR A 230 2.31 5.18 -21.50
N LEU A 231 2.98 5.65 -20.45
CA LEU A 231 2.91 7.03 -19.94
C LEU A 231 3.09 8.07 -21.07
N ASN A 232 2.20 9.07 -21.15
CA ASN A 232 2.34 10.19 -22.10
C ASN A 232 2.83 11.47 -21.40
N ILE A 233 4.12 11.77 -21.56
CA ILE A 233 4.87 12.75 -20.76
C ILE A 233 5.32 13.93 -21.61
N CYS A 234 4.53 15.01 -21.59
CA CYS A 234 4.83 16.28 -22.25
C CYS A 234 5.73 17.21 -21.42
N GLY A 235 5.98 16.88 -20.16
CA GLY A 235 6.88 17.58 -19.24
C GLY A 235 6.74 17.05 -17.81
N GLY A 236 7.32 17.76 -16.85
CA GLY A 236 7.22 17.45 -15.42
C GLY A 236 8.51 16.89 -14.82
N THR A 237 8.51 16.74 -13.49
CA THR A 237 9.66 16.28 -12.70
C THR A 237 9.31 15.01 -11.92
N PHE A 238 10.05 13.94 -12.16
CA PHE A 238 9.94 12.65 -11.49
C PHE A 238 11.22 12.42 -10.68
N LYS A 239 11.14 12.54 -9.35
CA LYS A 239 12.33 12.49 -8.48
C LYS A 239 12.82 11.06 -8.19
N GLN A 240 11.94 10.08 -8.31
CA GLN A 240 12.21 8.68 -8.02
C GLN A 240 11.94 7.81 -9.26
N LYS A 241 12.17 6.49 -9.13
CA LYS A 241 12.05 5.52 -10.22
C LYS A 241 10.68 5.58 -10.91
N VAL A 242 10.69 5.68 -12.23
CA VAL A 242 9.51 5.55 -13.10
C VAL A 242 9.57 4.18 -13.77
N THR A 243 8.45 3.46 -13.75
CA THR A 243 8.34 2.11 -14.30
C THR A 243 7.10 1.96 -15.18
N THR A 244 7.14 1.04 -16.13
CA THR A 244 5.97 0.69 -16.95
C THR A 244 5.97 -0.78 -17.35
N ALA A 245 4.80 -1.40 -17.50
CA ALA A 245 4.69 -2.74 -18.07
C ALA A 245 4.75 -2.78 -19.61
N ASN A 246 4.83 -1.61 -20.28
CA ASN A 246 5.05 -1.52 -21.72
C ASN A 246 6.31 -2.31 -22.15
N PRO A 247 6.18 -3.37 -22.97
CA PRO A 247 7.32 -4.17 -23.43
C PRO A 247 8.06 -3.54 -24.63
N ASN A 248 7.47 -2.50 -25.25
CA ASN A 248 7.87 -1.96 -26.56
C ASN A 248 8.45 -0.54 -26.42
N PRO A 249 9.78 -0.39 -26.24
CA PRO A 249 10.41 0.93 -26.26
C PRO A 249 10.45 1.51 -27.68
N ILE A 250 9.88 2.70 -27.88
CA ILE A 250 9.91 3.42 -29.15
C ILE A 250 11.08 4.40 -29.13
N SER A 251 12.01 4.27 -30.08
CA SER A 251 13.25 5.08 -30.13
C SER A 251 14.03 5.09 -28.81
N GLY A 252 14.05 3.95 -28.11
CA GLY A 252 14.71 3.79 -26.80
C GLY A 252 13.94 4.40 -25.61
N LYS A 253 12.74 4.95 -25.82
CA LYS A 253 11.88 5.51 -24.76
C LYS A 253 10.73 4.56 -24.43
N LEU A 254 10.45 4.38 -23.14
CA LEU A 254 9.27 3.66 -22.64
C LEU A 254 8.05 4.57 -22.36
N TYR A 255 8.13 5.84 -22.74
CA TYR A 255 7.07 6.85 -22.63
C TYR A 255 6.87 7.55 -23.98
N THR A 256 5.68 8.09 -24.23
CA THR A 256 5.36 8.89 -25.42
C THR A 256 5.32 10.39 -25.09
N GLN A 257 5.36 11.23 -26.12
CA GLN A 257 5.21 12.70 -26.02
C GLN A 257 4.22 13.18 -27.09
N SER A 258 3.07 12.52 -27.15
CA SER A 258 2.02 12.74 -28.14
C SER A 258 1.02 13.79 -27.65
N ASN A 259 0.41 14.54 -28.58
CA ASN A 259 -0.64 15.52 -28.27
C ASN A 259 -0.28 16.57 -27.18
N CYS A 260 0.99 17.00 -27.14
CA CYS A 260 1.47 17.95 -26.14
C CYS A 260 1.04 19.39 -26.46
N SER A 261 0.06 19.91 -25.72
CA SER A 261 -0.38 21.31 -25.78
C SER A 261 0.79 22.26 -25.50
N GLY A 262 1.14 23.11 -26.47
CA GLY A 262 2.30 24.00 -26.37
C GLY A 262 3.66 23.37 -26.73
N GLY A 263 3.67 22.11 -27.20
CA GLY A 263 4.86 21.37 -27.58
C GLY A 263 5.38 20.44 -26.47
N ALA A 264 6.13 19.42 -26.87
CA ALA A 264 6.76 18.49 -25.92
C ALA A 264 7.98 19.15 -25.26
N GLN A 265 7.97 19.26 -23.94
CA GLN A 265 9.13 19.66 -23.15
C GLN A 265 9.92 18.42 -22.69
N THR A 266 11.18 18.61 -22.33
CA THR A 266 12.03 17.54 -21.79
C THR A 266 11.61 17.23 -20.34
N PRO A 267 11.10 16.03 -20.01
CA PRO A 267 10.84 15.64 -18.64
C PRO A 267 12.14 15.40 -17.86
N THR A 268 12.11 15.70 -16.56
CA THR A 268 13.24 15.43 -15.66
C THR A 268 13.01 14.11 -14.92
N PHE A 269 13.92 13.14 -15.09
CA PHE A 269 13.92 11.89 -14.32
C PHE A 269 15.19 11.82 -13.45
N SER A 270 15.08 12.14 -12.17
CA SER A 270 16.24 12.20 -11.27
C SER A 270 16.82 10.83 -10.92
N ALA A 271 16.02 9.76 -11.02
CA ALA A 271 16.42 8.37 -10.78
C ALA A 271 16.72 7.58 -12.07
N GLY A 272 17.03 8.27 -13.17
CA GLY A 272 17.25 7.66 -14.48
C GLY A 272 15.98 7.50 -15.33
N ALA A 273 16.15 7.16 -16.60
CA ALA A 273 15.03 7.03 -17.55
C ALA A 273 14.03 5.93 -17.12
N PRO A 274 12.75 6.02 -17.53
CA PRO A 274 11.75 4.99 -17.22
C PRO A 274 12.20 3.59 -17.67
N VAL A 275 11.99 2.59 -16.83
CA VAL A 275 12.36 1.18 -17.08
C VAL A 275 11.15 0.27 -17.14
N ASN A 276 11.29 -0.89 -17.80
CA ASN A 276 10.25 -1.91 -17.80
C ASN A 276 10.13 -2.57 -16.41
N ALA A 277 8.92 -2.94 -16.02
CA ALA A 277 8.61 -3.71 -14.82
C ALA A 277 7.40 -4.63 -15.09
N ALA A 278 7.18 -5.65 -14.25
CA ALA A 278 6.01 -6.52 -14.37
C ALA A 278 4.69 -5.74 -14.15
N GLN A 279 3.64 -6.17 -14.86
CA GLN A 279 2.28 -5.67 -14.68
C GLN A 279 1.75 -5.95 -13.27
N ILE A 280 1.03 -5.00 -12.68
CA ILE A 280 0.38 -5.15 -11.37
C ILE A 280 -1.13 -5.10 -11.59
N THR A 281 -1.87 -6.18 -11.32
CA THR A 281 -3.32 -6.18 -11.55
C THR A 281 -4.06 -5.35 -10.51
N MET A 282 -5.01 -4.54 -10.95
CA MET A 282 -5.97 -3.89 -10.05
C MET A 282 -6.76 -4.92 -9.22
N PRO A 283 -7.11 -4.59 -7.96
CA PRO A 283 -7.99 -5.42 -7.16
C PRO A 283 -9.42 -5.31 -7.71
N PRO A 284 -10.15 -6.42 -7.92
CA PRO A 284 -11.57 -6.33 -8.26
C PRO A 284 -12.32 -5.60 -7.15
N PRO A 285 -13.42 -4.88 -7.45
CA PRO A 285 -14.31 -4.34 -6.42
C PRO A 285 -14.74 -5.45 -5.47
N GLN A 286 -14.21 -5.42 -4.25
CA GLN A 286 -14.69 -6.27 -3.19
C GLN A 286 -15.69 -5.46 -2.39
N ALA A 287 -16.95 -5.88 -2.41
CA ALA A 287 -17.90 -5.47 -1.39
C ALA A 287 -17.34 -5.96 -0.05
N GLN A 288 -16.67 -5.09 0.71
CA GLN A 288 -16.01 -5.42 1.98
C GLN A 288 -17.01 -5.65 3.11
N LEU A 289 -18.20 -6.19 2.81
CA LEU A 289 -19.26 -6.53 3.75
C LEU A 289 -18.78 -7.57 4.79
N ASP A 290 -17.85 -8.45 4.42
CA ASP A 290 -17.15 -9.32 5.37
C ASP A 290 -16.45 -8.54 6.48
N GLN A 291 -15.87 -7.38 6.17
CA GLN A 291 -15.12 -6.58 7.14
C GLN A 291 -16.00 -5.86 8.17
N VAL A 292 -17.33 -5.88 8.00
CA VAL A 292 -18.35 -5.32 8.92
C VAL A 292 -19.29 -6.39 9.49
N ARG A 293 -18.96 -7.68 9.31
CA ARG A 293 -19.74 -8.83 9.79
C ARG A 293 -19.28 -9.32 11.16
N THR A 294 -20.23 -9.57 12.07
CA THR A 294 -19.98 -10.05 13.43
C THR A 294 -20.01 -11.58 13.58
N ASP A 295 -20.48 -12.31 12.57
CA ASP A 295 -20.68 -13.76 12.61
C ASP A 295 -19.42 -14.59 12.27
N ILE A 296 -18.33 -13.92 11.88
CA ILE A 296 -17.07 -14.53 11.43
C ILE A 296 -15.84 -14.04 12.23
N PRO A 297 -15.83 -14.13 13.58
CA PRO A 297 -14.77 -13.56 14.42
C PRO A 297 -13.38 -14.17 14.17
N SER A 298 -13.29 -15.37 13.59
CA SER A 298 -12.02 -15.98 13.16
C SER A 298 -11.43 -15.37 11.89
N LYS A 299 -12.26 -14.77 11.02
CA LYS A 299 -11.84 -14.08 9.78
C LYS A 299 -11.72 -12.57 10.00
N VAL A 300 -12.62 -12.00 10.81
CA VAL A 300 -12.68 -10.56 11.12
C VAL A 300 -12.86 -10.38 12.64
N PRO A 301 -11.77 -10.39 13.42
CA PRO A 301 -11.83 -10.30 14.88
C PRO A 301 -12.41 -8.97 15.41
N SER A 302 -12.21 -7.89 14.65
CA SER A 302 -12.71 -6.54 14.96
C SER A 302 -13.49 -6.01 13.75
N PRO A 303 -14.81 -6.22 13.67
CA PRO A 303 -15.62 -5.71 12.56
C PRO A 303 -15.64 -4.17 12.53
N GLY A 304 -15.70 -3.60 11.33
CA GLY A 304 -15.78 -2.16 11.09
C GLY A 304 -17.19 -1.62 11.26
N CYS A 305 -17.43 -0.41 10.76
CA CYS A 305 -18.75 0.22 10.73
C CYS A 305 -19.32 0.26 9.32
N LEU A 306 -20.62 -0.03 9.21
CA LEU A 306 -21.42 0.02 7.99
C LEU A 306 -22.30 1.26 8.01
N TYR A 307 -22.26 2.04 6.95
CA TYR A 307 -23.14 3.18 6.69
C TYR A 307 -23.88 2.93 5.38
N THR A 308 -25.13 3.39 5.26
CA THR A 308 -26.00 3.11 4.12
C THR A 308 -26.46 4.40 3.46
N GLY A 309 -26.47 4.40 2.12
CA GLY A 309 -26.76 5.56 1.30
C GLY A 309 -25.69 6.65 1.42
N PRO A 310 -25.97 7.85 0.88
CA PRO A 310 -25.06 8.98 0.93
C PRO A 310 -24.65 9.26 2.37
N THR A 311 -23.35 9.36 2.59
CA THR A 311 -22.77 9.49 3.92
C THR A 311 -21.73 10.61 3.94
N LYS A 312 -21.95 11.65 4.76
CA LYS A 312 -20.92 12.67 5.01
C LYS A 312 -20.09 12.31 6.24
N ILE A 313 -18.78 12.43 6.10
CA ILE A 313 -17.78 12.19 7.15
C ILE A 313 -16.90 13.43 7.27
N THR A 314 -16.87 14.05 8.46
CA THR A 314 -15.98 15.18 8.75
C THR A 314 -15.05 14.83 9.90
N PHE A 315 -13.76 14.85 9.65
CA PHE A 315 -12.73 14.63 10.67
C PHE A 315 -12.38 15.91 11.42
N SER A 316 -12.24 15.80 12.73
CA SER A 316 -11.79 16.89 13.59
C SER A 316 -10.95 16.39 14.76
N VAL A 317 -10.15 17.27 15.34
CA VAL A 317 -9.35 16.99 16.54
C VAL A 317 -9.70 18.06 17.58
N SER A 318 -9.99 17.63 18.81
CA SER A 318 -10.21 18.54 19.95
C SER A 318 -9.38 18.07 21.13
N GLY A 319 -8.43 18.92 21.54
CA GLY A 319 -7.35 18.50 22.45
C GLY A 319 -6.51 17.39 21.81
N SER A 320 -6.35 16.28 22.53
CA SER A 320 -5.70 15.05 22.02
C SER A 320 -6.69 14.02 21.44
N THR A 321 -7.99 14.29 21.45
CA THR A 321 -9.00 13.33 21.00
C THR A 321 -9.37 13.58 19.54
N ALA A 322 -9.26 12.52 18.74
CA ALA A 322 -9.68 12.49 17.35
C ALA A 322 -11.15 12.12 17.22
N TYR A 323 -11.87 12.82 16.35
CA TYR A 323 -13.29 12.67 16.13
C TYR A 323 -13.64 12.53 14.65
N MET A 324 -14.68 11.76 14.40
CA MET A 324 -15.32 11.57 13.09
C MET A 324 -16.80 11.91 13.25
N THR A 325 -17.27 12.99 12.64
CA THR A 325 -18.68 13.34 12.58
C THR A 325 -19.30 12.68 11.35
N VAL A 326 -20.25 11.76 11.56
CA VAL A 326 -20.90 10.99 10.50
C VAL A 326 -22.36 11.37 10.38
N ARG A 327 -22.81 11.70 9.16
CA ARG A 327 -24.21 11.85 8.79
C ARG A 327 -24.55 10.83 7.71
N SER A 328 -25.32 9.81 8.06
CA SER A 328 -25.73 8.70 7.18
C SER A 328 -27.21 8.33 7.43
N PRO A 329 -28.16 9.10 6.86
CA PRO A 329 -29.58 9.01 7.23
C PRO A 329 -30.26 7.68 6.91
N TRP A 330 -29.80 6.95 5.88
CA TRP A 330 -30.40 5.67 5.49
C TRP A 330 -29.90 4.47 6.31
N THR A 331 -28.94 4.66 7.21
CA THR A 331 -28.42 3.57 8.05
C THR A 331 -29.47 3.11 9.06
N LYS A 332 -29.79 1.80 9.07
CA LYS A 332 -30.59 1.14 10.11
C LYS A 332 -29.76 0.27 11.04
N LYS A 333 -28.73 -0.38 10.49
CA LYS A 333 -27.77 -1.27 11.16
C LYS A 333 -26.36 -0.86 10.76
N THR A 334 -25.49 -0.71 11.75
CA THR A 334 -24.09 -0.31 11.56
C THR A 334 -23.10 -1.48 11.55
N GLN A 335 -23.57 -2.71 11.74
CA GLN A 335 -22.85 -3.95 11.46
C GLN A 335 -23.82 -5.04 10.98
N LEU A 336 -23.31 -6.02 10.24
CA LEU A 336 -24.07 -7.19 9.77
C LEU A 336 -23.81 -8.40 10.68
N SER A 337 -24.79 -9.29 10.79
CA SER A 337 -24.70 -10.50 11.64
C SER A 337 -24.88 -11.80 10.87
N ASN A 338 -24.87 -11.75 9.53
CA ASN A 338 -24.80 -12.90 8.64
C ASN A 338 -24.31 -12.49 7.23
N ALA A 339 -23.86 -13.47 6.45
CA ALA A 339 -23.45 -13.27 5.05
C ALA A 339 -24.56 -12.71 4.14
N ALA A 340 -25.82 -13.07 4.42
CA ALA A 340 -26.99 -12.65 3.65
C ALA A 340 -27.46 -11.22 3.96
N ALA A 341 -26.79 -10.52 4.89
CA ALA A 341 -27.13 -9.17 5.35
C ALA A 341 -28.59 -8.99 5.85
N THR A 342 -29.29 -10.06 6.22
CA THR A 342 -30.69 -10.02 6.69
C THR A 342 -30.81 -9.69 8.19
N ALA A 343 -29.71 -9.72 8.92
CA ALA A 343 -29.62 -9.33 10.33
C ALA A 343 -28.41 -8.45 10.60
N GLY A 344 -28.48 -7.62 11.65
CA GLY A 344 -27.40 -6.71 12.02
C GLY A 344 -27.58 -6.05 13.38
N THR A 345 -26.48 -5.49 13.88
CA THR A 345 -26.36 -4.81 15.18
C THR A 345 -26.09 -3.31 15.00
N THR A 346 -26.12 -2.59 16.12
CA THR A 346 -25.88 -1.13 16.18
C THR A 346 -24.94 -0.78 17.34
N PRO A 347 -23.66 -1.19 17.29
CA PRO A 347 -22.71 -0.88 18.36
C PRO A 347 -22.45 0.63 18.46
N ALA A 348 -22.39 1.15 19.68
CA ALA A 348 -22.28 2.58 19.95
C ALA A 348 -21.05 3.26 19.32
N PHE A 349 -19.94 2.51 19.13
CA PHE A 349 -18.73 3.03 18.49
C PHE A 349 -18.89 3.32 16.98
N CYS A 350 -19.96 2.82 16.35
CA CYS A 350 -20.33 3.19 14.98
C CYS A 350 -21.41 4.28 14.91
N GLY A 351 -21.78 4.86 16.05
CA GLY A 351 -22.92 5.75 16.16
C GLY A 351 -24.27 5.05 16.20
N THR A 352 -25.29 5.86 16.47
CA THR A 352 -26.68 5.51 16.69
C THR A 352 -27.47 5.86 15.43
N PRO A 353 -28.06 4.88 14.72
CA PRO A 353 -29.05 5.13 13.67
C PRO A 353 -30.19 6.03 14.11
N GLY A 354 -30.75 6.81 13.19
CA GLY A 354 -31.95 7.60 13.45
C GLY A 354 -33.19 6.72 13.60
N ASP A 355 -34.16 7.19 14.38
CA ASP A 355 -35.48 6.56 14.46
C ASP A 355 -36.25 6.88 13.17
N PRO A 356 -36.65 5.87 12.37
CA PRO A 356 -37.29 6.10 11.08
C PRO A 356 -38.67 6.77 11.20
N THR A 357 -39.27 6.80 12.40
CA THR A 357 -40.59 7.39 12.65
C THR A 357 -40.55 8.86 13.07
N LYS A 358 -39.38 9.35 13.50
CA LYS A 358 -39.19 10.71 14.04
C LYS A 358 -38.77 11.70 12.95
N THR A 359 -39.10 12.98 13.13
CA THR A 359 -38.62 14.06 12.24
C THR A 359 -37.11 14.30 12.38
N VAL A 360 -36.50 15.02 11.44
CA VAL A 360 -35.03 15.26 11.43
C VAL A 360 -34.51 15.98 12.67
N SER A 361 -35.30 16.87 13.27
CA SER A 361 -34.96 17.57 14.52
C SER A 361 -35.09 16.68 15.76
N GLN A 362 -36.00 15.70 15.74
CA GLN A 362 -36.16 14.70 16.79
C GLN A 362 -35.11 13.57 16.72
N ASN A 363 -34.37 13.50 15.61
CA ASN A 363 -33.22 12.62 15.40
C ASN A 363 -31.88 13.37 15.54
N ASP A 364 -31.87 14.54 16.18
CA ASP A 364 -30.62 15.26 16.47
C ASP A 364 -29.68 14.41 17.36
N GLY A 365 -28.37 14.55 17.13
CA GLY A 365 -27.35 13.70 17.75
C GLY A 365 -27.31 12.23 17.26
N THR A 366 -28.13 11.85 16.29
CA THR A 366 -28.06 10.53 15.61
C THR A 366 -27.43 10.65 14.22
N LEU A 367 -27.07 9.53 13.60
CA LEU A 367 -26.59 9.48 12.21
C LEU A 367 -27.56 10.11 11.19
N SER A 368 -28.85 10.25 11.53
CA SER A 368 -29.91 10.81 10.65
C SER A 368 -30.23 12.29 10.90
N GLY A 369 -29.65 12.89 11.95
CA GLY A 369 -29.81 14.32 12.26
C GLY A 369 -29.18 15.24 11.21
N VAL A 370 -29.42 16.55 11.31
CA VAL A 370 -28.83 17.54 10.38
C VAL A 370 -27.31 17.65 10.57
N ALA A 371 -26.84 17.61 11.81
CA ALA A 371 -25.41 17.62 12.14
C ALA A 371 -24.73 16.23 12.01
N GLY A 372 -25.52 15.16 11.87
CA GLY A 372 -25.04 13.80 12.11
C GLY A 372 -24.68 13.56 13.58
N GLN A 373 -23.76 12.62 13.82
CA GLN A 373 -23.25 12.29 15.14
C GLN A 373 -21.72 12.27 15.17
N THR A 374 -21.14 12.87 16.21
CA THR A 374 -19.68 12.90 16.43
C THR A 374 -19.24 11.67 17.23
N ILE A 375 -18.31 10.91 16.68
CA ILE A 375 -17.79 9.64 17.21
C ILE A 375 -16.29 9.79 17.49
N ALA A 376 -15.79 9.28 18.62
CA ALA A 376 -14.35 9.27 18.90
C ALA A 376 -13.65 8.16 18.12
N ILE A 377 -12.54 8.48 17.44
CA ILE A 377 -11.75 7.56 16.60
C ILE A 377 -10.27 7.48 17.00
N GLY A 378 -9.89 8.05 18.16
CA GLY A 378 -8.54 7.94 18.70
C GLY A 378 -8.18 6.50 19.16
N PRO A 379 -6.94 6.27 19.64
CA PRO A 379 -6.39 4.92 19.88
C PRO A 379 -7.16 3.99 20.83
N THR A 380 -8.06 4.52 21.66
CA THR A 380 -8.94 3.74 22.57
C THR A 380 -10.26 3.32 21.92
N SER A 381 -10.55 3.78 20.70
CA SER A 381 -11.78 3.46 19.96
C SER A 381 -11.64 2.17 19.17
N GLN A 382 -12.72 1.38 19.08
CA GLN A 382 -12.78 0.19 18.21
C GLN A 382 -12.73 0.53 16.71
N LEU A 383 -12.88 1.82 16.34
CA LEU A 383 -12.67 2.31 14.98
C LEU A 383 -11.19 2.61 14.66
N TYR A 384 -10.30 2.67 15.66
CA TYR A 384 -8.87 2.80 15.41
C TYR A 384 -8.33 1.52 14.76
N ASN A 385 -7.52 1.68 13.72
CA ASN A 385 -6.98 0.61 12.89
C ASN A 385 -8.07 -0.28 12.25
N ASN A 386 -9.19 0.33 11.82
CA ASN A 386 -10.38 -0.37 11.33
C ASN A 386 -10.96 0.26 10.02
N LEU A 387 -12.20 -0.09 9.66
CA LEU A 387 -12.88 0.28 8.41
C LEU A 387 -14.22 0.99 8.69
N ALA A 388 -14.53 2.01 7.91
CA ALA A 388 -15.88 2.52 7.67
C ALA A 388 -16.29 2.20 6.21
N TYR A 389 -17.27 1.33 6.02
CA TYR A 389 -17.80 0.94 4.71
C TYR A 389 -19.13 1.66 4.45
N VAL A 390 -19.28 2.28 3.28
CA VAL A 390 -20.50 2.97 2.85
C VAL A 390 -21.12 2.18 1.70
N GLN A 391 -22.27 1.55 1.97
CA GLN A 391 -23.04 0.80 0.98
C GLN A 391 -24.15 1.65 0.35
N ALA A 392 -24.59 1.32 -0.85
CA ALA A 392 -25.83 1.84 -1.42
C ALA A 392 -27.04 1.40 -0.59
N VAL A 393 -28.19 2.07 -0.74
CA VAL A 393 -29.44 1.58 -0.15
C VAL A 393 -29.82 0.27 -0.84
N PRO A 394 -29.84 -0.89 -0.13
CA PRO A 394 -30.02 -2.18 -0.78
C PRO A 394 -31.37 -2.28 -1.48
N SER A 395 -31.40 -2.99 -2.61
CA SER A 395 -32.61 -3.29 -3.37
C SER A 395 -33.35 -4.53 -2.86
N ASP A 396 -32.64 -5.47 -2.23
CA ASP A 396 -33.23 -6.68 -1.63
C ASP A 396 -34.05 -6.33 -0.38
N THR A 397 -35.35 -6.63 -0.42
CA THR A 397 -36.31 -6.48 0.67
C THR A 397 -35.94 -7.20 1.97
N ALA A 398 -35.13 -8.28 1.90
CA ALA A 398 -34.71 -9.05 3.06
C ALA A 398 -33.52 -8.42 3.81
N ASN A 399 -32.81 -7.46 3.21
CA ASN A 399 -31.63 -6.84 3.78
C ASN A 399 -31.99 -5.95 4.99
N ALA A 400 -31.22 -6.04 6.07
CA ALA A 400 -31.46 -5.30 7.32
C ALA A 400 -31.39 -3.76 7.16
N ASN A 401 -30.72 -3.27 6.11
CA ASN A 401 -30.60 -1.86 5.73
C ASN A 401 -31.50 -1.46 4.54
N TYR A 402 -32.37 -2.35 4.04
CA TYR A 402 -33.34 -2.07 2.97
C TYR A 402 -34.27 -0.90 3.28
N TRP A 403 -34.61 -0.10 2.26
CA TRP A 403 -35.72 0.87 2.32
C TRP A 403 -36.61 0.78 1.08
N PRO A 404 -37.95 0.66 1.23
CA PRO A 404 -38.90 0.82 0.12
C PRO A 404 -38.66 2.08 -0.69
N ALA A 405 -38.82 2.04 -2.01
CA ALA A 405 -38.61 3.20 -2.88
C ALA A 405 -39.52 4.40 -2.54
N THR A 406 -40.67 4.14 -1.91
CA THR A 406 -41.68 5.14 -1.49
C THR A 406 -41.42 5.76 -0.11
N SER A 407 -40.35 5.36 0.60
CA SER A 407 -40.01 5.92 1.91
C SER A 407 -38.64 6.57 1.95
N SER A 408 -38.46 7.47 2.92
CA SER A 408 -37.17 8.09 3.24
C SER A 408 -37.00 8.21 4.77
N PRO A 409 -35.76 8.43 5.25
CA PRO A 409 -35.49 8.63 6.66
C PRO A 409 -36.25 9.79 7.28
N ASN A 410 -36.16 9.88 8.61
CA ASN A 410 -36.78 10.94 9.41
C ASN A 410 -38.30 11.07 9.19
N GLY A 411 -39.09 9.99 9.27
CA GLY A 411 -40.54 10.05 9.10
C GLY A 411 -40.97 10.48 7.70
N ASN A 412 -40.24 10.06 6.66
CA ASN A 412 -40.34 10.53 5.27
C ASN A 412 -40.09 12.05 5.08
N SER A 413 -39.49 12.75 6.06
CA SER A 413 -39.11 14.17 5.92
C SER A 413 -37.71 14.38 5.33
N PHE A 414 -36.91 13.32 5.16
CA PHE A 414 -35.63 13.41 4.45
C PHE A 414 -35.87 13.56 2.95
N GLY A 415 -35.58 14.75 2.41
CA GLY A 415 -35.72 15.08 0.99
C GLY A 415 -34.47 14.75 0.17
N CYS A 416 -34.68 14.11 -0.98
CA CYS A 416 -33.64 13.84 -1.99
C CYS A 416 -33.32 15.07 -2.85
N VAL A 417 -32.90 16.15 -2.19
CA VAL A 417 -32.64 17.45 -2.80
C VAL A 417 -31.22 17.95 -2.51
N GLY A 418 -30.74 18.88 -3.34
CA GLY A 418 -29.51 19.65 -3.11
C GLY A 418 -29.66 20.70 -2.01
N ALA A 419 -28.62 21.51 -1.80
CA ALA A 419 -28.61 22.59 -0.81
C ALA A 419 -29.59 23.73 -1.12
N ASP A 420 -30.10 23.83 -2.36
CA ASP A 420 -31.14 24.78 -2.74
C ASP A 420 -32.57 24.33 -2.36
N LEU A 421 -32.70 23.10 -1.83
CA LEU A 421 -33.94 22.42 -1.49
C LEU A 421 -34.91 22.22 -2.69
N LYS A 422 -34.40 22.28 -3.92
CA LYS A 422 -35.20 22.21 -5.16
C LYS A 422 -34.62 21.25 -6.20
N ALA A 423 -33.34 21.37 -6.51
CA ALA A 423 -32.67 20.46 -7.44
C ALA A 423 -32.62 19.06 -6.84
N ALA A 424 -32.72 18.02 -7.69
CA ALA A 424 -32.50 16.65 -7.26
C ALA A 424 -31.07 16.50 -6.70
N GLY A 425 -30.94 15.78 -5.59
CA GLY A 425 -29.66 15.64 -4.90
C GLY A 425 -29.69 14.59 -3.81
N ASN A 426 -28.64 14.57 -2.99
CA ASN A 426 -28.43 13.51 -2.02
C ASN A 426 -29.01 13.77 -0.62
N GLY A 427 -29.66 14.93 -0.38
CA GLY A 427 -30.16 15.33 0.93
C GLY A 427 -29.07 15.67 1.97
N LEU A 428 -27.79 15.60 1.58
CA LEU A 428 -26.64 16.00 2.37
C LEU A 428 -26.13 17.41 2.04
N GLY A 429 -26.75 18.10 1.08
CA GLY A 429 -26.33 19.40 0.59
C GLY A 429 -25.59 19.37 -0.75
N TYR A 430 -25.59 18.22 -1.44
CA TYR A 430 -25.05 18.10 -2.81
C TYR A 430 -26.19 17.76 -3.78
N PRO A 431 -26.33 18.46 -4.92
CA PRO A 431 -25.50 19.58 -5.35
C PRO A 431 -25.64 20.80 -4.43
N VAL A 432 -24.61 21.65 -4.40
CA VAL A 432 -24.73 22.96 -3.75
C VAL A 432 -25.60 23.89 -4.60
N ALA A 433 -26.11 24.96 -3.99
CA ALA A 433 -27.09 25.82 -4.65
C ALA A 433 -26.53 26.43 -5.95
N ASN A 434 -27.24 26.19 -7.06
CA ASN A 434 -26.87 26.56 -8.43
C ASN A 434 -25.56 25.94 -8.97
N GLU A 435 -25.14 24.78 -8.47
CA GLU A 435 -24.05 23.99 -9.05
C GLU A 435 -24.45 23.39 -10.41
N ILE A 436 -23.51 23.42 -11.38
CA ILE A 436 -23.59 22.57 -12.58
C ILE A 436 -23.03 21.20 -12.21
N VAL A 437 -23.84 20.16 -12.31
CA VAL A 437 -23.42 18.77 -12.10
C VAL A 437 -23.26 18.07 -13.45
N PRO A 438 -22.10 17.46 -13.76
CA PRO A 438 -21.94 16.55 -14.89
C PRO A 438 -22.91 15.37 -14.80
N SER A 439 -23.46 14.94 -15.92
CA SER A 439 -24.53 13.92 -15.98
C SER A 439 -24.18 12.60 -15.29
N ILE A 440 -22.91 12.19 -15.36
CA ILE A 440 -22.35 10.96 -14.80
C ILE A 440 -21.99 11.07 -13.31
N ALA A 441 -21.78 12.29 -12.80
CA ALA A 441 -21.31 12.55 -11.44
C ALA A 441 -22.46 12.93 -10.50
N SER A 442 -23.68 12.47 -10.81
CA SER A 442 -24.90 12.88 -10.13
C SER A 442 -24.94 12.42 -8.67
N TYR A 443 -25.25 13.34 -7.76
CA TYR A 443 -25.34 13.09 -6.32
C TYR A 443 -26.57 12.24 -5.96
N GLY A 444 -26.46 10.93 -6.12
CA GLY A 444 -27.57 9.99 -5.99
C GLY A 444 -28.04 9.82 -4.55
N CYS A 445 -29.30 10.15 -4.25
CA CYS A 445 -29.88 10.08 -2.90
C CYS A 445 -29.84 8.70 -2.21
N ARG A 446 -29.60 7.63 -2.97
CA ARG A 446 -29.52 6.25 -2.50
C ARG A 446 -28.19 5.55 -2.84
N ALA A 447 -27.26 6.26 -3.48
CA ALA A 447 -25.95 5.73 -3.84
C ALA A 447 -25.08 5.50 -2.60
N GLY A 448 -24.14 4.56 -2.70
CA GLY A 448 -23.14 4.29 -1.66
C GLY A 448 -22.00 5.31 -1.65
N ASP A 449 -22.34 6.60 -1.72
CA ASP A 449 -21.37 7.69 -1.86
C ASP A 449 -20.90 8.19 -0.48
N VAL A 450 -19.59 8.43 -0.36
CA VAL A 450 -19.02 9.08 0.81
C VAL A 450 -18.51 10.49 0.49
N PHE A 451 -18.75 11.45 1.37
CA PHE A 451 -18.31 12.84 1.25
C PHE A 451 -17.40 13.16 2.43
N VAL A 452 -16.10 13.34 2.19
CA VAL A 452 -15.08 13.34 3.24
C VAL A 452 -14.18 14.58 3.24
N GLU A 453 -13.95 15.14 4.43
CA GLU A 453 -13.08 16.29 4.68
C GLU A 453 -12.58 16.36 6.13
N GLY A 454 -11.56 17.17 6.39
CA GLY A 454 -11.14 17.57 7.73
C GLY A 454 -9.69 17.23 8.09
N THR A 455 -9.41 17.25 9.39
CA THR A 455 -8.11 16.89 9.98
C THR A 455 -8.27 15.61 10.79
N MET A 456 -7.52 14.57 10.42
CA MET A 456 -7.62 13.22 10.99
C MET A 456 -6.45 12.95 11.95
N HIS A 457 -6.74 12.26 13.06
CA HIS A 457 -5.73 11.72 13.99
C HIS A 457 -6.04 10.26 14.38
N SER A 458 -5.84 9.34 13.44
CA SER A 458 -6.20 7.92 13.59
C SER A 458 -5.56 7.06 12.48
N ALA A 459 -5.77 5.75 12.55
CA ALA A 459 -5.60 4.82 11.44
C ALA A 459 -6.98 4.31 11.01
N LEU A 460 -7.45 4.62 9.80
CA LEU A 460 -8.80 4.25 9.33
C LEU A 460 -8.81 4.08 7.81
N THR A 461 -9.60 3.13 7.29
CA THR A 461 -10.00 3.12 5.88
C THR A 461 -11.46 3.54 5.76
N ILE A 462 -11.76 4.40 4.80
CA ILE A 462 -13.10 4.66 4.30
C ILE A 462 -13.23 3.95 2.95
N ASN A 463 -14.26 3.14 2.77
CA ASN A 463 -14.55 2.47 1.51
C ASN A 463 -16.00 2.71 1.09
N ALA A 464 -16.19 3.28 -0.10
CA ALA A 464 -17.49 3.51 -0.72
C ALA A 464 -17.78 2.48 -1.81
N GLU A 465 -18.96 1.86 -1.75
CA GLU A 465 -19.48 0.97 -2.80
C GLU A 465 -19.69 1.69 -4.15
N HIS A 466 -19.80 3.02 -4.13
CA HIS A 466 -19.89 3.85 -5.33
C HIS A 466 -18.77 4.90 -5.37
N PHE A 467 -19.05 6.19 -5.14
CA PHE A 467 -18.06 7.26 -5.28
C PHE A 467 -17.54 7.78 -3.93
N ALA A 468 -16.25 8.09 -3.86
CA ALA A 468 -15.64 8.79 -2.75
C ALA A 468 -15.29 10.24 -3.12
N TRP A 469 -15.99 11.19 -2.50
CA TRP A 469 -15.88 12.62 -2.76
C TRP A 469 -15.03 13.32 -1.70
N ILE A 470 -13.93 13.92 -2.13
CA ILE A 470 -13.03 14.72 -1.28
C ILE A 470 -13.52 16.17 -1.32
N THR A 471 -14.36 16.55 -0.35
CA THR A 471 -15.10 17.82 -0.37
C THR A 471 -14.27 19.00 0.11
N GLY A 472 -13.37 18.77 1.06
CA GLY A 472 -12.46 19.78 1.60
C GLY A 472 -11.00 19.33 1.53
N LYS A 473 -10.17 19.85 2.43
CA LYS A 473 -8.84 19.28 2.70
C LYS A 473 -8.98 17.94 3.42
N LEU A 474 -7.99 17.07 3.23
CA LEU A 474 -7.77 15.89 4.06
C LEU A 474 -6.33 15.96 4.54
N VAL A 475 -6.12 16.19 5.83
CA VAL A 475 -4.77 16.34 6.40
C VAL A 475 -4.62 15.52 7.68
N TYR A 476 -3.41 15.05 7.93
CA TYR A 476 -3.04 14.39 9.18
C TYR A 476 -2.67 15.41 10.24
N GLN A 477 -3.06 15.15 11.48
CA GLN A 477 -2.61 15.92 12.64
C GLN A 477 -1.17 15.55 13.01
N ASP A 478 -0.86 14.25 12.92
CA ASP A 478 0.45 13.63 13.13
C ASP A 478 0.85 12.84 11.88
N SER A 479 1.70 13.45 11.06
CA SER A 479 2.26 12.84 9.84
C SER A 479 3.23 11.68 10.11
N ALA A 480 3.52 11.31 11.36
CA ALA A 480 4.26 10.11 11.70
C ALA A 480 3.33 8.90 11.94
N ASN A 481 2.15 9.09 12.54
CA ASN A 481 1.29 7.98 12.98
C ASN A 481 -0.08 7.86 12.26
N ASP A 482 -0.62 8.95 11.70
CA ASP A 482 -1.98 8.93 11.14
C ASP A 482 -2.03 8.39 9.72
N ILE A 483 -2.95 7.46 9.42
CA ILE A 483 -3.04 6.80 8.11
C ILE A 483 -4.50 6.68 7.67
N LEU A 484 -4.84 7.30 6.54
CA LEU A 484 -6.15 7.20 5.88
C LEU A 484 -6.04 6.35 4.62
N GLY A 485 -6.85 5.30 4.54
CA GLY A 485 -7.22 4.65 3.29
C GLY A 485 -8.51 5.26 2.76
N LEU A 486 -8.55 5.64 1.48
CA LEU A 486 -9.76 6.12 0.82
C LEU A 486 -10.01 5.30 -0.44
N VAL A 487 -11.09 4.52 -0.43
CA VAL A 487 -11.49 3.65 -1.52
C VAL A 487 -12.83 4.12 -2.10
N GLY A 488 -12.89 4.30 -3.41
CA GLY A 488 -14.14 4.35 -4.17
C GLY A 488 -14.18 3.16 -5.11
N ALA A 489 -15.13 2.24 -4.92
CA ALA A 489 -15.27 1.08 -5.80
C ALA A 489 -15.60 1.49 -7.26
N GLY A 490 -16.30 2.62 -7.42
CA GLY A 490 -16.31 3.39 -8.65
C GLY A 490 -15.08 4.28 -8.75
N ALA A 491 -15.27 5.58 -8.50
CA ALA A 491 -14.26 6.63 -8.64
C ALA A 491 -13.97 7.37 -7.33
N VAL A 492 -12.83 8.06 -7.28
CA VAL A 492 -12.48 9.00 -6.21
C VAL A 492 -12.40 10.41 -6.79
N TRP A 493 -13.37 11.25 -6.42
CA TRP A 493 -13.55 12.60 -6.95
C TRP A 493 -12.97 13.66 -6.03
N VAL A 494 -12.08 14.51 -6.54
CA VAL A 494 -11.75 15.79 -5.87
C VAL A 494 -12.84 16.80 -6.20
N TRP A 495 -13.63 17.20 -5.19
CA TRP A 495 -14.78 18.08 -5.41
C TRP A 495 -14.34 19.51 -5.74
N ASN A 496 -14.77 19.97 -6.91
CA ASN A 496 -14.54 21.28 -7.49
C ASN A 496 -15.84 21.73 -8.20
N PRO A 497 -16.78 22.33 -7.47
CA PRO A 497 -18.09 22.71 -7.99
C PRO A 497 -18.01 23.97 -8.85
N ILE A 498 -18.82 24.04 -9.91
CA ILE A 498 -19.03 25.27 -10.68
C ILE A 498 -20.41 25.81 -10.34
N VAL A 499 -20.46 26.97 -9.68
CA VAL A 499 -21.72 27.61 -9.30
C VAL A 499 -22.03 28.76 -10.24
N CYS A 500 -23.29 28.87 -10.67
CA CYS A 500 -23.74 29.92 -11.58
C CYS A 500 -24.76 30.84 -10.93
N THR A 501 -24.65 32.15 -11.17
CA THR A 501 -25.55 33.12 -10.53
C THR A 501 -26.97 33.11 -11.11
N ASN A 502 -27.11 32.80 -12.40
CA ASN A 502 -28.38 32.60 -13.10
C ASN A 502 -28.33 31.33 -13.98
N PRO A 503 -28.62 30.14 -13.43
CA PRO A 503 -28.83 28.94 -14.24
C PRO A 503 -30.13 29.09 -15.04
N THR A 504 -30.07 28.95 -16.35
CA THR A 504 -31.25 29.02 -17.23
C THR A 504 -31.65 27.63 -17.70
N PRO A 505 -32.89 27.17 -17.47
CA PRO A 505 -33.38 25.93 -18.06
C PRO A 505 -33.73 26.15 -19.54
N PHE A 506 -32.72 26.20 -20.40
CA PHE A 506 -32.93 26.06 -21.85
C PHE A 506 -33.18 24.58 -22.20
N PRO A 507 -34.06 24.30 -23.18
CA PRO A 507 -34.61 22.96 -23.34
C PRO A 507 -33.71 22.03 -24.15
N THR A 508 -33.99 20.73 -24.00
CA THR A 508 -33.48 19.57 -24.76
C THR A 508 -32.08 19.04 -24.41
N THR A 509 -32.10 17.83 -23.84
CA THR A 509 -31.08 16.74 -23.93
C THR A 509 -29.66 16.94 -23.40
N SER A 510 -29.18 18.15 -23.10
CA SER A 510 -27.73 18.39 -22.89
C SER A 510 -27.35 19.28 -21.69
N GLY A 511 -28.09 19.21 -20.57
CA GLY A 511 -27.72 19.82 -19.29
C GLY A 511 -27.96 21.34 -19.15
N SER A 512 -27.73 21.86 -17.95
CA SER A 512 -27.98 23.26 -17.59
C SER A 512 -26.88 24.21 -18.10
N SER A 513 -27.27 25.30 -18.77
CA SER A 513 -26.35 26.36 -19.21
C SER A 513 -26.40 27.58 -18.29
N CYS A 514 -25.27 28.31 -18.21
CA CYS A 514 -25.12 29.47 -17.35
C CYS A 514 -25.10 30.78 -18.13
N SER A 515 -25.99 31.70 -17.75
CA SER A 515 -26.14 33.01 -18.40
C SER A 515 -25.31 34.13 -17.75
N SER A 516 -24.65 33.86 -16.62
CA SER A 516 -23.84 34.84 -15.89
C SER A 516 -22.63 34.18 -15.19
N ARG A 517 -21.71 35.04 -14.71
CA ARG A 517 -20.35 34.74 -14.25
C ARG A 517 -20.25 33.47 -13.39
N LYS A 518 -19.46 32.48 -13.85
CA LYS A 518 -19.10 31.29 -13.07
C LYS A 518 -18.37 31.71 -11.79
N ALA A 519 -18.91 31.32 -10.64
CA ALA A 519 -18.27 31.47 -9.34
C ALA A 519 -17.73 30.10 -8.89
N TYR A 520 -16.45 30.07 -8.52
CA TYR A 520 -15.79 28.86 -8.04
C TYR A 520 -15.85 28.83 -6.52
N LEU A 521 -16.46 27.80 -5.93
CA LEU A 521 -16.38 27.58 -4.48
C LEU A 521 -15.08 26.83 -4.14
N THR A 522 -13.95 27.47 -4.41
CA THR A 522 -12.64 26.99 -3.98
C THR A 522 -12.42 27.32 -2.51
N PHE A 523 -12.85 26.42 -1.62
CA PHE A 523 -12.76 26.61 -0.16
C PHE A 523 -11.34 26.75 0.41
N GLU A 524 -10.27 26.52 -0.38
CA GLU A 524 -8.86 26.60 0.04
C GLU A 524 -7.94 27.23 -1.04
N ALA A 525 -8.42 28.16 -1.89
CA ALA A 525 -7.58 28.80 -2.90
C ALA A 525 -7.02 30.18 -2.47
N THR A 526 -5.78 30.19 -1.97
CA THR A 526 -4.89 31.34 -2.23
C THR A 526 -4.27 31.14 -3.60
N SER A 527 -4.61 32.01 -4.55
CA SER A 527 -4.24 31.92 -5.97
C SER A 527 -2.77 32.27 -6.24
N SER A 528 -1.84 31.48 -5.67
CA SER A 528 -0.41 31.58 -5.93
C SER A 528 0.11 30.29 -6.58
N SER A 529 0.89 30.44 -7.65
CA SER A 529 1.53 29.34 -8.39
C SER A 529 2.66 28.63 -7.64
N THR A 530 2.74 28.82 -6.32
CA THR A 530 3.74 28.22 -5.42
C THR A 530 3.12 27.26 -4.41
N ASN A 531 1.86 27.48 -4.00
CA ASN A 531 1.25 26.80 -2.87
C ASN A 531 0.27 25.69 -3.28
N CYS A 532 -0.04 24.81 -2.32
CA CYS A 532 -1.09 23.80 -2.45
C CYS A 532 -2.47 24.45 -2.31
N ALA A 533 -3.30 24.36 -3.35
CA ALA A 533 -4.68 24.85 -3.34
C ALA A 533 -5.68 23.76 -2.92
N ARG A 534 -5.24 22.50 -2.88
CA ARG A 534 -5.90 21.39 -2.20
C ARG A 534 -4.84 20.45 -1.66
N THR A 535 -4.95 20.07 -0.39
CA THR A 535 -4.06 19.08 0.25
C THR A 535 -4.86 17.85 0.64
N ILE A 536 -4.33 16.68 0.26
CA ILE A 536 -4.94 15.37 0.49
C ILE A 536 -3.87 14.42 1.03
N ASN A 537 -4.06 13.95 2.25
CA ASN A 537 -3.21 12.94 2.87
C ASN A 537 -4.01 11.63 2.95
N ALA A 538 -3.75 10.70 2.03
CA ALA A 538 -4.42 9.40 1.97
C ALA A 538 -3.70 8.43 1.03
N ALA A 539 -3.81 7.13 1.30
CA ALA A 539 -3.70 6.11 0.26
C ALA A 539 -5.04 6.00 -0.45
N ILE A 540 -5.07 6.32 -1.75
CA ILE A 540 -6.26 6.44 -2.57
C ILE A 540 -6.35 5.26 -3.53
N LEU A 541 -7.54 4.64 -3.63
CA LEU A 541 -7.86 3.58 -4.58
C LEU A 541 -9.21 3.86 -5.25
N SER A 542 -9.22 3.91 -6.58
CA SER A 542 -10.41 3.74 -7.40
C SER A 542 -10.36 2.37 -8.06
N ASN A 543 -11.36 1.51 -7.84
CA ASN A 543 -11.29 0.13 -8.33
C ASN A 543 -11.62 -0.02 -9.83
N ASN A 544 -12.74 0.58 -10.29
CA ASN A 544 -13.25 0.43 -11.66
C ASN A 544 -12.96 1.62 -12.59
N HIS A 545 -12.55 2.76 -12.03
CA HIS A 545 -12.55 4.05 -12.72
C HIS A 545 -11.29 4.87 -12.38
N SER A 546 -11.47 6.17 -12.10
CA SER A 546 -10.41 7.17 -11.97
C SER A 546 -10.34 7.84 -10.59
N PHE A 547 -9.15 8.38 -10.29
CA PHE A 547 -8.97 9.49 -9.35
C PHE A 547 -8.91 10.82 -10.12
N GLU A 548 -10.02 11.55 -10.20
CA GLU A 548 -10.15 12.75 -11.04
C GLU A 548 -10.75 13.97 -10.31
N VAL A 549 -10.54 15.16 -10.88
CA VAL A 549 -11.11 16.41 -10.39
C VAL A 549 -12.46 16.66 -11.05
N HIS A 550 -13.48 16.89 -10.23
CA HIS A 550 -14.80 17.30 -10.70
C HIS A 550 -14.69 18.59 -11.53
N ASN A 551 -15.24 18.62 -12.75
CA ASN A 551 -15.12 19.78 -13.66
C ASN A 551 -13.67 20.23 -13.94
N TYR A 552 -12.71 19.30 -14.07
CA TYR A 552 -11.29 19.62 -14.33
C TYR A 552 -11.05 20.50 -15.58
N ASP A 553 -11.93 20.38 -16.58
CA ASP A 553 -11.87 21.02 -17.89
C ASP A 553 -12.51 22.41 -17.91
N ALA A 554 -13.12 22.83 -16.81
CA ALA A 554 -13.89 24.05 -16.74
C ALA A 554 -13.42 24.94 -15.59
N GLY A 555 -13.48 26.25 -15.85
CA GLY A 555 -13.13 27.27 -14.86
C GLY A 555 -11.78 27.92 -15.14
N ILE A 556 -10.99 28.10 -14.08
CA ILE A 556 -9.65 28.72 -14.13
C ILE A 556 -8.60 27.76 -13.55
N PHE A 557 -7.32 28.06 -13.77
CA PHE A 557 -6.24 27.43 -13.04
C PHE A 557 -6.33 27.76 -11.54
N ILE A 558 -6.37 26.72 -10.69
CA ILE A 558 -6.61 26.83 -9.25
C ILE A 558 -5.29 26.85 -8.47
N GLY A 559 -4.27 26.10 -8.92
CA GLY A 559 -3.00 25.93 -8.23
C GLY A 559 -2.54 24.48 -8.24
N TYR A 560 -1.83 24.04 -7.19
CA TYR A 560 -1.41 22.65 -7.05
C TYR A 560 -2.42 21.80 -6.28
N LEU A 561 -2.74 20.62 -6.83
CA LEU A 561 -3.32 19.51 -6.10
C LEU A 561 -2.16 18.74 -5.45
N CYS A 562 -2.04 18.89 -4.14
CA CYS A 562 -1.01 18.26 -3.33
C CYS A 562 -1.55 16.98 -2.71
N VAL A 563 -0.99 15.83 -3.09
CA VAL A 563 -1.34 14.53 -2.52
C VAL A 563 -0.13 13.96 -1.81
N THR A 564 -0.28 13.61 -0.53
CA THR A 564 0.73 12.90 0.25
C THR A 564 0.21 11.49 0.53
N GLY A 565 0.80 10.47 -0.10
CA GLY A 565 0.27 9.10 -0.01
C GLY A 565 0.59 8.24 -1.22
N SER A 566 -0.40 7.46 -1.65
CA SER A 566 -0.37 6.64 -2.87
C SER A 566 -1.66 6.86 -3.65
N ILE A 567 -1.62 6.79 -4.98
CA ILE A 567 -2.81 6.84 -5.84
C ILE A 567 -2.83 5.59 -6.70
N ALA A 568 -3.96 4.89 -6.72
CA ALA A 568 -4.23 3.74 -7.56
C ALA A 568 -5.58 3.90 -8.25
N GLN A 569 -5.62 3.64 -9.55
CA GLN A 569 -6.80 3.83 -10.40
C GLN A 569 -6.73 2.85 -11.58
N GLU A 570 -7.88 2.46 -12.14
CA GLU A 570 -7.91 1.65 -13.35
C GLU A 570 -7.66 2.55 -14.57
N PHE A 571 -8.42 3.64 -14.69
CA PHE A 571 -8.26 4.65 -15.73
C PHE A 571 -7.60 5.90 -15.17
N ARG A 572 -6.81 6.57 -16.00
CA ARG A 572 -6.11 7.78 -15.59
C ARG A 572 -7.10 8.94 -15.44
N GLY A 573 -7.26 9.42 -14.22
CA GLY A 573 -8.09 10.59 -13.95
C GLY A 573 -7.40 11.92 -14.31
N PRO A 574 -8.09 12.83 -15.02
CA PRO A 574 -7.64 14.19 -15.23
C PRO A 574 -7.85 15.06 -13.98
N VAL A 575 -6.91 15.97 -13.74
CA VAL A 575 -6.98 16.93 -12.61
C VAL A 575 -6.99 18.40 -13.06
N GLY A 576 -6.79 18.63 -14.35
CA GLY A 576 -6.77 19.93 -15.01
C GLY A 576 -6.46 19.75 -16.51
N GLN A 577 -6.63 20.81 -17.30
CA GLN A 577 -6.31 20.76 -18.73
C GLN A 577 -4.80 20.70 -18.99
N GLY A 578 -4.40 19.99 -20.05
CA GLY A 578 -2.99 19.88 -20.48
C GLY A 578 -2.32 21.20 -20.89
N SER A 579 -3.11 22.25 -21.13
CA SER A 579 -2.67 23.64 -21.33
C SER A 579 -2.43 24.41 -20.03
N GLY A 580 -2.77 23.85 -18.86
CA GLY A 580 -2.72 24.54 -17.57
C GLY A 580 -3.78 25.63 -17.39
N SER A 581 -4.82 25.67 -18.23
CA SER A 581 -5.85 26.72 -18.23
C SER A 581 -6.97 26.54 -17.19
N SER A 582 -7.25 25.30 -16.77
CA SER A 582 -8.28 24.95 -15.79
C SER A 582 -7.81 23.84 -14.85
N GLY A 583 -8.42 23.76 -13.66
CA GLY A 583 -8.13 22.73 -12.66
C GLY A 583 -6.77 22.93 -11.99
N PHE A 584 -6.03 21.84 -11.78
CA PHE A 584 -4.83 21.80 -10.96
C PHE A 584 -3.59 21.27 -11.71
N LEU A 585 -2.41 21.72 -11.26
CA LEU A 585 -1.13 21.03 -11.50
C LEU A 585 -0.89 19.98 -10.39
N LYS A 586 -0.13 18.92 -10.70
CA LYS A 586 0.12 17.82 -9.76
C LYS A 586 1.35 18.11 -8.91
N ARG A 587 1.23 17.96 -7.59
CA ARG A 587 2.38 17.91 -6.66
C ARG A 587 2.21 16.73 -5.73
N TYR A 588 2.54 15.54 -6.21
CA TYR A 588 2.33 14.32 -5.44
C TYR A 588 3.62 13.90 -4.74
N SER A 589 3.51 13.57 -3.46
CA SER A 589 4.59 13.08 -2.61
C SER A 589 4.21 11.72 -2.06
N TYR A 590 5.15 10.79 -2.06
CA TYR A 590 4.92 9.50 -1.46
C TYR A 590 4.91 9.60 0.07
N ASP A 591 3.96 8.93 0.71
CA ASP A 591 4.00 8.71 2.16
C ASP A 591 4.81 7.45 2.43
N THR A 592 6.06 7.62 2.87
CA THR A 592 7.00 6.52 3.10
C THR A 592 6.52 5.50 4.14
N ARG A 593 5.55 5.87 4.99
CA ARG A 593 4.95 4.97 5.97
C ARG A 593 4.12 3.88 5.30
N LEU A 594 3.57 4.11 4.11
CA LEU A 594 2.80 3.11 3.37
C LEU A 594 3.62 1.89 2.96
N LEU A 595 4.96 1.97 2.96
CA LEU A 595 5.84 0.80 2.86
C LEU A 595 5.62 -0.11 4.08
N ASN A 596 5.74 0.44 5.28
CA ASN A 596 5.78 -0.31 6.55
C ASN A 596 4.43 -0.46 7.26
N SER A 597 3.43 0.32 6.87
CA SER A 597 2.08 0.39 7.45
C SER A 597 1.09 0.84 6.37
N PRO A 598 0.49 -0.06 5.57
CA PRO A 598 -0.63 0.32 4.71
C PRO A 598 -1.87 0.62 5.58
N PRO A 599 -2.91 1.26 5.02
CA PRO A 599 -4.12 1.56 5.78
C PRO A 599 -4.84 0.30 6.25
N PRO A 600 -5.57 0.36 7.38
CA PRO A 600 -6.24 -0.81 7.94
C PRO A 600 -7.28 -1.38 6.97
N LYS A 601 -7.26 -2.71 6.77
CA LYS A 601 -8.23 -3.42 5.90
C LYS A 601 -8.33 -2.86 4.46
N PHE A 602 -7.31 -2.15 3.99
CA PHE A 602 -7.28 -1.61 2.63
C PHE A 602 -7.30 -2.76 1.59
N PRO A 603 -8.01 -2.64 0.46
CA PRO A 603 -8.01 -3.69 -0.56
C PRO A 603 -6.60 -3.96 -1.07
N THR A 604 -6.28 -5.22 -1.37
CA THR A 604 -4.96 -5.64 -1.85
C THR A 604 -5.04 -6.24 -3.26
N PRO A 605 -3.98 -6.10 -4.09
CA PRO A 605 -3.96 -6.58 -5.49
C PRO A 605 -4.36 -8.06 -5.67
N ARG A 606 -4.85 -8.41 -6.86
CA ARG A 606 -5.18 -9.80 -7.21
C ARG A 606 -3.93 -10.64 -7.48
N THR A 607 -2.93 -10.08 -8.14
CA THR A 607 -1.57 -10.63 -8.22
C THR A 607 -0.77 -10.20 -7.00
N THR A 608 -0.62 -11.12 -6.06
CA THR A 608 0.39 -11.04 -5.01
C THR A 608 1.78 -11.24 -5.60
N SER A 609 2.51 -10.18 -5.93
CA SER A 609 3.91 -10.18 -5.51
C SER A 609 3.94 -9.86 -4.02
N TYR A 610 4.86 -10.47 -3.29
CA TYR A 610 5.23 -10.05 -1.95
C TYR A 610 6.64 -9.47 -2.00
N ASP A 611 6.89 -8.44 -1.21
CA ASP A 611 8.20 -7.80 -1.08
C ASP A 611 8.69 -7.91 0.37
N VAL A 612 10.01 -7.85 0.55
CA VAL A 612 10.63 -7.89 1.87
C VAL A 612 11.03 -6.47 2.26
N ASN A 613 10.18 -5.84 3.07
CA ASN A 613 10.30 -4.42 3.43
C ASN A 613 11.51 -4.13 4.32
N THR A 614 11.83 -5.05 5.21
CA THR A 614 12.96 -4.96 6.15
C THR A 614 13.50 -6.34 6.43
N GLU A 615 14.81 -6.50 6.41
CA GLU A 615 15.52 -7.68 6.89
C GLU A 615 16.49 -7.26 7.98
N ILE A 616 16.40 -7.91 9.14
CA ILE A 616 17.34 -7.69 10.25
C ILE A 616 17.89 -9.04 10.73
N GLU A 617 19.19 -9.09 10.97
CA GLU A 617 19.80 -10.20 11.69
C GLU A 617 19.29 -10.25 13.13
N VAL A 618 18.99 -11.45 13.63
CA VAL A 618 18.59 -11.68 15.01
C VAL A 618 19.37 -12.84 15.63
N LYS A 619 19.31 -12.95 16.96
CA LYS A 619 19.82 -14.12 17.68
C LYS A 619 19.24 -15.41 17.09
N THR A 620 20.11 -16.38 16.81
CA THR A 620 19.76 -17.64 16.16
C THR A 620 18.63 -18.38 16.88
N ALA A 621 17.60 -18.78 16.14
CA ALA A 621 16.38 -19.39 16.69
C ALA A 621 16.44 -20.92 16.82
N PHE A 622 17.24 -21.61 15.99
CA PHE A 622 17.44 -23.06 16.04
C PHE A 622 18.92 -23.41 16.04
N GLY A 623 19.31 -24.43 16.82
CA GLY A 623 20.64 -25.04 16.72
C GLY A 623 20.79 -25.85 15.43
N SER A 624 22.00 -26.26 15.07
CA SER A 624 22.24 -27.09 13.87
C SER A 624 21.61 -28.49 13.95
N ASP A 625 21.27 -28.95 15.16
CA ASP A 625 20.45 -30.13 15.44
C ASP A 625 18.95 -29.90 15.21
N GLY A 626 18.49 -28.69 14.91
CA GLY A 626 17.08 -28.33 14.80
C GLY A 626 16.35 -28.14 16.12
N ALA A 627 17.04 -28.07 17.27
CA ALA A 627 16.41 -27.74 18.54
C ALA A 627 16.10 -26.23 18.65
N PRO A 628 14.91 -25.80 19.11
CA PRO A 628 14.60 -24.39 19.33
C PRO A 628 15.42 -23.79 20.47
N LEU A 629 16.30 -22.84 20.16
CA LEU A 629 17.15 -22.14 21.13
C LEU A 629 16.32 -21.21 22.03
N PRO A 630 16.81 -20.88 23.25
CA PRO A 630 16.15 -19.95 24.17
C PRO A 630 16.31 -18.49 23.74
#